data_AF-A0A0H3D6I5-F1
#
_entry.id   AF-A0A0H3D6I5-F1
#
_cell.length_a   1.000
_cell.length_b   1.000
_cell.length_c   1.000
_cell.angle_alpha   90.00
_cell.angle_beta   90.00
_cell.angle_gamma   90.00
#
_symmetry.space_group_name_H-M   'P 1'
#
loop_
_entity.id
_entity.type
_entity.pdbx_description
1 polymer ?
#
loop_
_entity_poly.entity_id
_entity_poly.type
_entity_poly.pdbx_seq_one_letter_code
_entity_poly.pdbx_strand_id
1 'polypeptide(L)'
;MQKADRVETPAAPHRVLMAVEDADVLDVPATALAYRLRGAATSAPGRLLRGRWLGHPLHPLAVTVPIGAWLCSALFDLLPGQEEAARRLVATGLLAAPAAVLLGLFDYADLDERQRRVGLAHAAGNAVAIALFGASYTARTRGRVARGRVLGALGLAVTSAGGALGGHLAYAQGAGFFRWQSR
;
A
#
# COMPACT_ATOMS: atom_id res chain seq x y z
N MET A 1 11.07 0.09 43.80
CA MET A 1 12.09 -0.47 42.89
C MET A 1 11.56 -0.34 41.47
N GLN A 2 11.95 0.74 40.78
CA GLN A 2 11.49 1.08 39.43
C GLN A 2 12.26 0.21 38.44
N LYS A 3 11.57 -0.64 37.70
CA LYS A 3 12.16 -1.43 36.62
C LYS A 3 12.59 -0.41 35.56
N ALA A 4 13.89 -0.14 35.46
CA ALA A 4 14.44 0.69 34.42
C ALA A 4 13.93 0.16 33.07
N ASP A 5 13.19 1.00 32.34
CA ASP A 5 12.83 0.75 30.95
C ASP A 5 14.13 0.57 30.18
N ARG A 6 14.51 -0.70 29.95
CA ARG A 6 15.51 -0.99 28.94
C ARG A 6 14.86 -0.58 27.63
N VAL A 7 15.39 0.46 27.00
CA VAL A 7 15.10 0.74 25.60
C VAL A 7 15.57 -0.50 24.82
N GLU A 8 14.65 -1.44 24.60
CA GLU A 8 14.94 -2.64 23.83
C GLU A 8 15.35 -2.20 22.43
N THR A 9 16.53 -2.67 22.00
CA THR A 9 17.02 -2.34 20.67
C THR A 9 16.03 -2.90 19.64
N PRO A 10 15.42 -2.05 18.80
CA PRO A 10 14.37 -2.51 17.91
C PRO A 10 14.91 -3.58 16.94
N ALA A 11 14.08 -4.60 16.67
CA ALA A 11 14.41 -5.67 15.74
C ALA A 11 14.71 -5.12 14.33
N ALA A 12 15.47 -5.88 13.53
CA ALA A 12 15.93 -5.40 12.21
C ALA A 12 14.79 -4.89 11.28
N PRO A 13 13.62 -5.56 11.17
CA PRO A 13 12.51 -5.05 10.36
C PRO A 13 11.97 -3.71 10.89
N HIS A 14 11.87 -3.56 12.21
CA HIS A 14 11.42 -2.31 12.83
C HIS A 14 12.41 -1.17 12.57
N ARG A 15 13.73 -1.44 12.60
CA ARG A 15 14.74 -0.43 12.25
C ARG A 15 14.65 0.05 10.80
N VAL A 16 14.33 -0.85 9.87
CA VAL A 16 14.13 -0.46 8.45
C VAL A 16 12.92 0.46 8.32
N LEU A 17 11.82 0.15 9.01
CA LEU A 17 10.62 0.99 9.00
C LEU A 17 10.91 2.37 9.60
N MET A 18 11.59 2.42 10.76
CA MET A 18 12.04 3.68 11.39
C MET A 18 12.97 4.48 10.47
N ALA A 19 13.91 3.84 9.79
CA ALA A 19 14.82 4.52 8.87
C ALA A 19 14.09 5.22 7.69
N VAL A 20 12.93 4.74 7.29
CA VAL A 20 12.09 5.40 6.28
C VAL A 20 11.39 6.64 6.87
N GLU A 21 11.05 6.63 8.15
CA GLU A 21 10.49 7.81 8.84
C GLU A 21 11.50 8.95 8.96
N ASP A 22 12.77 8.61 9.16
CA ASP A 22 13.86 9.58 9.35
C ASP A 22 14.46 10.04 8.01
N ALA A 23 13.88 9.63 6.88
CA ALA A 23 14.36 9.97 5.54
C ALA A 23 13.93 11.40 5.12
N ASP A 24 14.57 12.43 5.69
CA ASP A 24 14.30 13.85 5.43
C ASP A 24 14.41 14.22 3.92
N VAL A 25 15.18 13.46 3.15
CA VAL A 25 15.25 13.60 1.67
C VAL A 25 13.88 13.47 0.99
N LEU A 26 12.91 12.83 1.65
CA LEU A 26 11.56 12.67 1.15
C LEU A 26 10.65 13.86 1.45
N ASP A 27 11.04 14.83 2.28
CA ASP A 27 10.13 15.91 2.72
C ASP A 27 9.59 16.76 1.58
N VAL A 28 10.48 17.20 0.69
CA VAL A 28 10.11 18.02 -0.46
C VAL A 28 9.13 17.29 -1.38
N PRO A 29 9.43 16.08 -1.90
CA PRO A 29 8.48 15.38 -2.77
C PRO A 29 7.20 14.98 -2.01
N ALA A 30 7.31 14.60 -0.74
CA ALA A 30 6.17 14.14 0.04
C ALA A 30 5.19 15.27 0.35
N THR A 31 5.69 16.47 0.67
CA THR A 31 4.88 17.67 0.89
C THR A 31 4.31 18.22 -0.42
N ALA A 32 5.10 18.22 -1.49
CA ALA A 32 4.61 18.63 -2.82
C ALA A 32 3.42 17.77 -3.26
N LEU A 33 3.48 16.45 -3.06
CA LEU A 33 2.37 15.55 -3.35
C LEU A 33 1.14 15.87 -2.49
N ALA A 34 1.31 16.07 -1.18
CA ALA A 34 0.21 16.40 -0.27
C ALA A 34 -0.47 17.73 -0.67
N TYR A 35 0.31 18.74 -1.05
CA TYR A 35 -0.20 20.02 -1.50
C TYR A 35 -1.05 19.88 -2.78
N ARG A 36 -0.58 19.11 -3.76
CA ARG A 36 -1.31 18.85 -5.02
C ARG A 36 -2.64 18.13 -4.79
N LEU A 37 -2.69 17.24 -3.80
CA LEU A 37 -3.89 16.45 -3.48
C LEU A 37 -4.89 17.22 -2.61
N ARG A 38 -4.44 18.27 -1.91
CA ARG A 38 -5.25 19.00 -0.91
C ARG A 38 -6.58 19.51 -1.48
N GLY A 39 -6.57 20.15 -2.64
CA GLY A 39 -7.80 20.68 -3.26
C GLY A 39 -8.84 19.58 -3.50
N ALA A 40 -8.42 18.47 -4.12
CA ALA A 40 -9.29 17.33 -4.39
C ALA A 40 -9.73 16.64 -3.08
N ALA A 41 -8.85 16.47 -2.10
CA ALA A 41 -9.16 15.83 -0.82
C ALA A 41 -10.16 16.63 0.02
N THR A 42 -10.10 17.97 -0.04
CA THR A 42 -11.05 18.85 0.67
C THR A 42 -12.38 19.04 -0.06
N SER A 43 -12.52 18.57 -1.30
CA SER A 43 -13.77 18.66 -2.06
C SER A 43 -14.89 17.81 -1.43
N ALA A 44 -16.16 18.07 -1.77
CA ALA A 44 -17.27 17.26 -1.27
C ALA A 44 -17.14 15.76 -1.65
N PRO A 45 -16.79 15.39 -2.90
CA PRO A 45 -16.48 13.99 -3.24
C PRO A 45 -15.27 13.44 -2.47
N GLY A 46 -14.21 14.23 -2.29
CA GLY A 46 -13.02 13.82 -1.54
C GLY A 46 -13.35 13.46 -0.09
N ARG A 47 -14.14 14.28 0.60
CA ARG A 47 -14.58 13.98 1.99
C ARG A 47 -15.44 12.72 2.09
N LEU A 48 -16.23 12.40 1.07
CA LEU A 48 -17.02 11.17 1.01
C LEU A 48 -16.13 9.93 0.85
N LEU A 49 -15.16 10.00 -0.07
CA LEU A 49 -14.23 8.92 -0.37
C LEU A 49 -13.26 8.60 0.77
N ARG A 50 -13.04 9.54 1.69
CA ARG A 50 -12.25 9.33 2.91
C ARG A 50 -12.98 8.55 4.00
N GLY A 51 -14.20 8.07 3.73
CA GLY A 51 -14.91 7.17 4.63
C GLY A 51 -15.50 7.83 5.88
N ARG A 52 -15.69 9.15 5.89
CA ARG A 52 -16.27 9.85 7.04
C ARG A 52 -17.65 9.34 7.46
N TRP A 53 -18.46 8.93 6.49
CA TRP A 53 -19.78 8.34 6.73
C TRP A 53 -19.70 6.91 7.28
N LEU A 54 -18.59 6.21 7.04
CA LEU A 54 -18.33 4.85 7.53
C LEU A 54 -17.65 4.85 8.91
N GLY A 55 -17.03 5.98 9.29
CA GLY A 55 -16.32 6.15 10.57
C GLY A 55 -14.84 5.75 10.54
N HIS A 56 -14.32 5.32 9.39
CA HIS A 56 -12.92 4.93 9.19
C HIS A 56 -12.53 5.05 7.70
N PRO A 57 -11.23 5.07 7.34
CA PRO A 57 -10.82 5.21 5.94
C PRO A 57 -11.24 3.99 5.11
N LEU A 58 -11.58 4.22 3.84
CA LEU A 58 -11.96 3.16 2.89
C LEU A 58 -10.76 2.44 2.28
N HIS A 59 -9.57 3.06 2.28
CA HIS A 59 -8.37 2.49 1.68
C HIS A 59 -8.01 1.09 2.23
N PRO A 60 -8.00 0.83 3.56
CA PRO A 60 -7.74 -0.50 4.10
C PRO A 60 -8.74 -1.57 3.65
N LEU A 61 -10.01 -1.20 3.39
CA LEU A 61 -10.98 -2.13 2.82
C LEU A 61 -10.68 -2.40 1.35
N ALA A 62 -10.38 -1.36 0.57
CA ALA A 62 -10.15 -1.47 -0.86
C ALA A 62 -8.91 -2.31 -1.21
N VAL A 63 -7.85 -2.28 -0.38
CA VAL A 63 -6.63 -3.07 -0.64
C VAL A 63 -6.82 -4.58 -0.44
N THR A 64 -7.89 -5.03 0.24
CA THR A 64 -8.13 -6.46 0.47
C THR A 64 -8.26 -7.25 -0.83
N VAL A 65 -8.96 -6.68 -1.83
CA VAL A 65 -9.19 -7.30 -3.13
C VAL A 65 -7.88 -7.50 -3.92
N PRO A 66 -7.07 -6.46 -4.20
CA PRO A 66 -5.82 -6.65 -4.95
C PRO A 66 -4.82 -7.55 -4.21
N ILE A 67 -4.66 -7.41 -2.89
CA ILE A 67 -3.73 -8.25 -2.12
C ILE A 67 -4.18 -9.72 -2.17
N GLY A 68 -5.46 -9.99 -1.89
CA GLY A 68 -6.01 -11.35 -1.93
C GLY A 68 -5.89 -11.97 -3.31
N ALA A 69 -6.22 -11.23 -4.37
CA ALA A 69 -6.12 -11.70 -5.74
C ALA A 69 -4.67 -12.04 -6.12
N TRP A 70 -3.72 -11.16 -5.82
CA TRP A 70 -2.31 -11.39 -6.14
C TRP A 70 -1.68 -12.52 -5.33
N LEU A 71 -2.00 -12.65 -4.04
CA LEU A 71 -1.59 -13.79 -3.23
C LEU A 71 -2.13 -15.10 -3.81
N CYS A 72 -3.42 -15.17 -4.11
CA CYS A 72 -4.03 -16.35 -4.74
C CYS A 72 -3.41 -16.64 -6.11
N SER A 73 -3.04 -15.62 -6.90
CA SER A 73 -2.37 -15.84 -8.19
C SER A 73 -1.04 -16.58 -8.04
N ALA A 74 -0.26 -16.25 -6.99
CA ALA A 74 0.99 -16.91 -6.70
C ALA A 74 0.78 -18.35 -6.21
N LEU A 75 -0.27 -18.61 -5.43
CA LEU A 75 -0.63 -19.99 -5.04
C LEU A 75 -1.01 -20.84 -6.26
N PHE A 76 -1.80 -20.26 -7.17
CA PHE A 76 -2.23 -20.96 -8.39
C PHE A 76 -1.07 -21.18 -9.37
N ASP A 77 -0.02 -20.37 -9.34
CA ASP A 77 1.20 -20.63 -10.11
C ASP A 77 1.95 -21.90 -9.69
N LEU A 78 1.69 -22.40 -8.47
CA LEU A 78 2.27 -23.65 -7.96
C LEU A 78 1.45 -24.88 -8.35
N LEU A 79 0.24 -24.69 -8.88
CA LEU A 79 -0.68 -25.76 -9.24
C LEU A 79 -0.59 -26.05 -10.75
N PRO A 80 -0.34 -27.30 -11.17
CA PRO A 80 -0.32 -27.66 -12.59
C PRO A 80 -1.66 -27.35 -13.28
N GLY A 81 -1.61 -26.73 -14.46
CA GLY A 81 -2.80 -26.44 -15.28
C GLY A 81 -3.61 -25.21 -14.85
N GLN A 82 -3.16 -24.49 -13.83
CA GLN A 82 -3.88 -23.33 -13.26
C GLN A 82 -3.38 -21.97 -13.80
N GLU A 83 -2.63 -21.95 -14.91
CA GLU A 83 -2.04 -20.75 -15.50
C GLU A 83 -3.08 -19.67 -15.82
N GLU A 84 -4.24 -20.09 -16.33
CA GLU A 84 -5.33 -19.18 -16.70
C GLU A 84 -5.99 -18.56 -15.46
N ALA A 85 -6.22 -19.35 -14.42
CA ALA A 85 -6.77 -18.85 -13.16
C ALA A 85 -5.80 -17.88 -12.47
N ALA A 86 -4.50 -18.19 -12.44
CA ALA A 86 -3.48 -17.25 -11.95
C ALA A 86 -3.48 -15.95 -12.77
N ARG A 87 -3.58 -16.03 -14.11
CA ARG A 87 -3.65 -14.85 -15.00
C ARG A 87 -4.88 -13.98 -14.70
N ARG A 88 -6.04 -14.59 -14.49
CA ARG A 88 -7.29 -13.87 -14.14
C ARG A 88 -7.17 -13.19 -12.80
N LEU A 89 -6.59 -13.84 -11.79
CA LEU A 89 -6.36 -13.25 -10.47
C LEU A 89 -5.39 -12.06 -10.52
N VAL A 90 -4.32 -12.13 -11.32
CA VAL A 90 -3.46 -10.96 -11.59
C VAL A 90 -4.29 -9.81 -12.18
N ALA A 91 -5.14 -10.10 -13.17
CA ALA A 91 -6.00 -9.10 -13.79
C ALA A 91 -7.03 -8.51 -12.81
N THR A 92 -7.66 -9.33 -11.97
CA THR A 92 -8.59 -8.88 -10.93
C THR A 92 -7.91 -7.89 -9.99
N GLY A 93 -6.70 -8.19 -9.52
CA GLY A 93 -5.95 -7.26 -8.68
C GLY A 93 -5.60 -5.97 -9.40
N LEU A 94 -5.20 -6.03 -10.67
CA LEU A 94 -4.92 -4.84 -11.49
C LEU A 94 -6.16 -3.96 -11.72
N LEU A 95 -7.35 -4.58 -11.89
CA LEU A 95 -8.62 -3.86 -12.04
C LEU A 95 -9.09 -3.21 -10.74
N ALA A 96 -8.80 -3.84 -9.59
CA ALA A 96 -9.17 -3.31 -8.28
C ALA A 96 -8.19 -2.25 -7.75
N ALA A 97 -6.91 -2.33 -8.11
CA ALA A 97 -5.85 -1.46 -7.61
C ALA A 97 -6.12 0.05 -7.79
N PRO A 98 -6.68 0.55 -8.91
CA PRO A 98 -6.97 1.98 -9.07
C PRO A 98 -7.87 2.54 -7.97
N ALA A 99 -8.89 1.79 -7.53
CA ALA A 99 -9.76 2.22 -6.44
C ALA A 99 -8.96 2.37 -5.13
N ALA A 100 -8.13 1.39 -4.79
CA ALA A 100 -7.29 1.44 -3.60
C ALA A 100 -6.29 2.61 -3.66
N VAL A 101 -5.65 2.84 -4.81
CA VAL A 101 -4.72 3.95 -5.03
C VAL A 101 -5.42 5.30 -4.81
N LEU A 102 -6.57 5.51 -5.44
CA LEU A 102 -7.33 6.76 -5.31
C LEU A 102 -7.71 7.05 -3.85
N LEU A 103 -8.23 6.05 -3.14
CA LEU A 103 -8.60 6.18 -1.74
C LEU A 103 -7.38 6.50 -0.86
N GLY A 104 -6.25 5.82 -1.09
CA GLY A 104 -5.01 6.07 -0.34
C GLY A 104 -4.42 7.45 -0.60
N LEU A 105 -4.51 7.96 -1.84
CA LEU A 105 -4.08 9.33 -2.17
C LEU A 105 -4.94 10.38 -1.46
N PHE A 106 -6.24 10.14 -1.29
CA PHE A 106 -7.06 11.03 -0.49
C PHE A 106 -6.67 10.99 0.98
N ASP A 107 -6.40 9.83 1.56
CA ASP A 107 -5.93 9.71 2.94
C ASP A 107 -4.57 10.41 3.14
N TYR A 108 -3.68 10.32 2.15
CA TYR A 108 -2.35 10.93 2.16
C TYR A 108 -2.35 12.44 2.43
N ALA A 109 -3.37 13.18 1.97
CA ALA A 109 -3.43 14.64 2.08
C ALA A 109 -3.50 15.17 3.54
N ASP A 110 -3.94 14.34 4.50
CA ASP A 110 -4.03 14.71 5.92
C ASP A 110 -2.89 14.15 6.77
N LEU A 111 -1.93 13.43 6.17
CA LEU A 111 -0.76 12.97 6.90
C LEU A 111 0.07 14.18 7.35
N ASP A 112 0.66 14.08 8.54
CA ASP A 112 1.72 15.00 8.98
C ASP A 112 3.03 14.71 8.23
N GLU A 113 4.06 15.52 8.46
CA GLU A 113 5.33 15.42 7.73
C GLU A 113 6.01 14.05 7.89
N ARG A 114 6.12 13.55 9.12
CA ARG A 114 6.73 12.23 9.41
C ARG A 114 5.94 11.10 8.77
N GLN A 115 4.60 11.17 8.84
CA GLN A 115 3.70 10.21 8.21
C GLN A 115 3.80 10.24 6.67
N ARG A 116 3.98 11.43 6.07
CA ARG A 116 4.08 11.58 4.61
C ARG A 116 5.31 10.91 4.03
N ARG A 117 6.45 10.88 4.73
CA ARG A 117 7.67 10.18 4.28
C ARG A 117 7.39 8.68 4.07
N VAL A 118 6.84 8.03 5.09
CA VAL A 118 6.43 6.63 5.03
C VAL A 118 5.33 6.42 4.00
N GLY A 119 4.33 7.32 3.97
CA GLY A 119 3.24 7.28 3.00
C GLY A 119 3.73 7.36 1.54
N LEU A 120 4.75 8.17 1.26
CA LEU A 120 5.34 8.31 -0.07
C LEU A 120 6.10 7.04 -0.46
N ALA A 121 6.92 6.51 0.45
CA ALA A 121 7.63 5.25 0.23
C ALA A 121 6.65 4.08 0.00
N HIS A 122 5.58 4.01 0.80
CA HIS A 122 4.49 3.06 0.65
C HIS A 122 3.82 3.18 -0.72
N ALA A 123 3.43 4.40 -1.12
CA ALA A 123 2.79 4.64 -2.41
C ALA A 123 3.71 4.29 -3.59
N ALA A 124 5.00 4.65 -3.51
CA ALA A 124 5.99 4.33 -4.53
C ALA A 124 6.22 2.82 -4.66
N GLY A 125 6.36 2.10 -3.54
CA GLY A 125 6.50 0.65 -3.53
C GLY A 125 5.30 -0.04 -4.16
N ASN A 126 4.08 0.39 -3.82
CA ASN A 126 2.87 -0.18 -4.42
C ASN A 126 2.72 0.17 -5.91
N ALA A 127 3.17 1.35 -6.36
CA ALA A 127 3.22 1.67 -7.79
C ALA A 127 4.16 0.72 -8.55
N VAL A 128 5.34 0.40 -7.97
CA VAL A 128 6.26 -0.60 -8.52
C VAL A 128 5.61 -1.98 -8.55
N ALA A 129 4.92 -2.39 -7.49
CA ALA A 129 4.20 -3.66 -7.46
C ALA A 129 3.12 -3.75 -8.55
N ILE A 130 2.30 -2.70 -8.72
CA ILE A 130 1.29 -2.62 -9.79
C ILE A 130 1.95 -2.76 -11.17
N ALA A 131 3.09 -2.08 -11.40
CA ALA A 131 3.83 -2.19 -12.65
C ALA A 131 4.36 -3.61 -12.89
N LEU A 132 4.89 -4.28 -11.84
CA LEU A 132 5.32 -5.67 -11.91
C LEU A 132 4.17 -6.62 -12.22
N PHE A 133 2.99 -6.43 -11.63
CA PHE A 133 1.80 -7.21 -11.97
C PHE A 133 1.29 -6.92 -13.38
N GLY A 134 1.36 -5.67 -13.85
CA GLY A 134 1.03 -5.32 -15.24
C GLY A 134 1.98 -6.00 -16.23
N ALA A 135 3.28 -6.03 -15.92
CA ALA A 135 4.27 -6.75 -16.70
C ALA A 135 4.06 -8.28 -16.62
N SER A 136 3.69 -8.82 -15.45
CA SER A 136 3.33 -10.22 -15.25
C SER A 136 2.15 -10.61 -16.13
N TYR A 137 1.05 -9.85 -16.08
CA TYR A 137 -0.13 -10.05 -16.90
C TYR A 137 0.24 -10.05 -18.39
N THR A 138 1.00 -9.06 -18.83
CA THR A 138 1.45 -8.93 -20.23
C THR A 138 2.36 -10.08 -20.67
N ALA A 139 3.19 -10.61 -19.77
CA ALA A 139 4.02 -11.77 -20.07
C ALA A 139 3.15 -13.03 -20.25
N ARG A 140 2.17 -13.25 -19.36
CA ARG A 140 1.23 -14.38 -19.40
C ARG A 140 0.36 -14.36 -20.65
N THR A 141 -0.19 -13.20 -21.03
CA THR A 141 -1.01 -13.06 -22.25
C THR A 141 -0.22 -13.34 -23.53
N ARG A 142 1.11 -13.15 -23.51
CA ARG A 142 2.01 -13.46 -24.62
C ARG A 142 2.60 -14.88 -24.55
N GLY A 143 2.04 -15.77 -23.73
CA GLY A 143 2.51 -17.15 -23.56
C GLY A 143 3.83 -17.31 -22.80
N ARG A 144 4.42 -16.22 -22.27
CA ARG A 144 5.68 -16.25 -21.49
C ARG A 144 5.39 -16.52 -20.02
N VAL A 145 4.80 -17.68 -19.73
CA VAL A 145 4.26 -18.05 -18.41
C VAL A 145 5.32 -17.95 -17.31
N ALA A 146 6.50 -18.57 -17.48
CA ALA A 146 7.56 -18.56 -16.47
C ALA A 146 8.01 -17.13 -16.10
N ARG A 147 8.19 -16.25 -17.08
CA ARG A 147 8.50 -14.83 -16.84
C ARG A 147 7.36 -14.13 -16.09
N GLY A 148 6.10 -14.46 -16.43
CA GLY A 148 4.92 -13.98 -15.72
C GLY A 148 4.91 -14.39 -14.25
N ARG A 149 5.29 -15.63 -13.93
CA ARG A 149 5.42 -16.13 -12.55
C ARG A 149 6.46 -15.35 -11.76
N VAL A 150 7.67 -15.19 -12.33
CA VAL A 150 8.76 -14.44 -11.68
C VAL A 150 8.35 -12.99 -11.41
N LEU A 151 7.79 -12.30 -12.41
CA LEU A 151 7.32 -10.92 -12.24
C LEU A 151 6.19 -10.81 -11.20
N GLY A 152 5.28 -11.78 -11.16
CA GLY A 152 4.21 -11.84 -10.17
C GLY A 152 4.72 -12.07 -8.75
N ALA A 153 5.70 -12.97 -8.57
CA ALA A 153 6.34 -13.23 -7.29
C ALA A 153 7.11 -12.00 -6.78
N LEU A 154 7.86 -11.32 -7.66
CA LEU A 154 8.51 -10.05 -7.32
C LEU A 154 7.49 -8.98 -6.98
N GLY A 155 6.40 -8.88 -7.74
CA GLY A 155 5.29 -7.97 -7.45
C GLY A 155 4.70 -8.22 -6.07
N LEU A 156 4.44 -9.49 -5.72
CA LEU A 156 3.92 -9.89 -4.41
C LEU A 156 4.88 -9.53 -3.28
N ALA A 157 6.19 -9.77 -3.45
CA ALA A 157 7.19 -9.40 -2.45
C ALA A 157 7.22 -7.87 -2.21
N VAL A 158 7.16 -7.07 -3.28
CA VAL A 158 7.09 -5.60 -3.17
C VAL A 158 5.76 -5.16 -2.54
N THR A 159 4.63 -5.79 -2.88
CA THR A 159 3.34 -5.56 -2.21
C THR A 159 3.42 -5.86 -0.72
N SER A 160 4.07 -6.94 -0.30
CA SER A 160 4.25 -7.28 1.11
C SER A 160 5.10 -6.24 1.86
N ALA A 161 6.19 -5.79 1.26
CA ALA A 161 7.01 -4.71 1.84
C ALA A 161 6.24 -3.38 1.93
N GLY A 162 5.51 -3.02 0.87
CA GLY A 162 4.60 -1.88 0.88
C GLY A 162 3.51 -2.02 1.97
N GLY A 163 2.92 -3.21 2.12
CA GLY A 163 1.95 -3.52 3.16
C GLY A 163 2.51 -3.34 4.57
N ALA A 164 3.76 -3.74 4.81
CA ALA A 164 4.44 -3.50 6.08
C ALA A 164 4.60 -2.00 6.38
N LEU A 165 4.98 -1.19 5.39
CA LEU A 165 5.02 0.28 5.52
C LEU A 165 3.63 0.87 5.80
N GLY A 166 2.59 0.36 5.14
CA GLY A 166 1.20 0.81 5.35
C GLY A 166 0.68 0.46 6.74
N GLY A 167 1.01 -0.75 7.22
CA GLY A 167 0.71 -1.18 8.59
C GLY A 167 1.46 -0.35 9.63
N HIS A 168 2.72 -0.03 9.38
CA HIS A 168 3.51 0.86 10.23
C HIS A 168 2.89 2.27 10.29
N LEU A 169 2.55 2.84 9.14
CA LEU A 169 1.88 4.14 9.03
C LEU A 169 0.54 4.15 9.80
N ALA A 170 -0.30 3.14 9.62
CA ALA A 170 -1.60 3.07 10.28
C ALA A 170 -1.46 2.82 11.79
N TYR A 171 -0.78 1.75 12.19
CA TYR A 171 -0.80 1.24 13.56
C TYR A 171 0.29 1.82 14.45
N ALA A 172 1.49 2.05 13.93
CA ALA A 172 2.58 2.61 14.73
C ALA A 172 2.56 4.15 14.76
N GLN A 173 2.24 4.79 13.63
CA GLN A 173 2.19 6.26 13.53
C GLN A 173 0.78 6.84 13.72
N GLY A 174 -0.26 6.00 13.85
CA GLY A 174 -1.64 6.46 14.08
C GLY A 174 -2.28 7.18 12.90
N ALA A 175 -1.80 6.96 11.67
CA ALA A 175 -2.41 7.56 10.49
C ALA A 175 -3.88 7.10 10.35
N GLY A 176 -4.81 8.05 10.22
CA GLY A 176 -6.25 7.76 10.20
C GLY A 176 -6.93 7.56 11.57
N PHE A 177 -6.21 7.47 12.69
CA PHE A 177 -6.88 7.33 13.99
C PHE A 177 -7.45 8.66 14.51
N PHE A 178 -8.58 8.58 15.22
CA PHE A 178 -9.28 9.70 15.89
C PHE A 178 -9.81 10.83 14.97
N ARG A 179 -9.75 10.68 13.65
CA ARG A 179 -10.14 11.74 12.70
C ARG A 179 -11.65 11.84 12.45
N TRP A 180 -12.39 10.80 12.83
CA TRP A 180 -13.83 10.65 12.56
C TRP A 180 -14.69 10.55 13.83
N GLN A 181 -14.16 10.98 14.97
CA GLN A 181 -14.93 11.04 16.20
C GLN A 181 -16.02 12.10 16.08
N SER A 182 -17.29 11.69 16.22
CA SER A 182 -18.38 12.60 16.52
C SER A 182 -18.18 13.15 17.93
N ARG A 183 -18.09 14.48 18.04
CA ARG A 183 -18.17 15.17 19.34
C ARG A 183 -19.54 14.92 19.99
#